data_AF-A0A5A5TZR0-F1
#
_entry.id   AF-A0A5A5TZR0-F1
#
_cell.length_a   1.000
_cell.length_b   1.000
_cell.length_c   1.000
_cell.angle_alpha   90.00
_cell.angle_beta   90.00
_cell.angle_gamma   90.00
#
_symmetry.space_group_name_H-M   'P 1'
#
loop_
_entity.id
_entity.type
_entity.pdbx_description
1 polymer ?
#
loop_
_entity_poly.entity_id
_entity_poly.type
_entity_poly.pdbx_seq_one_letter_code
_entity_poly.pdbx_strand_id
1 'polypeptide(L)' 'MDIWEKLYSEAKVLYNPHEVSPFVYAEHVVCALESEDGQIFTGYCFEATL' A
#
# COMPACT_ATOMS: atom_id res chain seq x y z
N MET A 1 -4.75 8.72 18.35
CA MET A 1 -4.24 8.71 16.97
C MET A 1 -5.45 8.86 16.09
N ASP A 2 -5.44 9.84 15.19
CA ASP A 2 -6.52 10.05 14.23
C ASP A 2 -6.63 8.85 13.26
N ILE A 3 -7.81 8.56 12.71
CA ILE A 3 -7.96 7.44 11.76
C ILE A 3 -7.05 7.63 10.54
N TRP A 4 -6.88 8.88 10.10
CA TRP A 4 -5.96 9.22 9.02
C TRP A 4 -4.49 8.90 9.34
N GLU A 5 -4.05 9.17 10.57
CA GLU A 5 -2.69 8.81 11.03
C GLU A 5 -2.51 7.29 11.10
N LYS A 6 -3.54 6.57 11.53
CA LYS A 6 -3.54 5.10 11.56
C LYS A 6 -3.43 4.54 10.16
N LEU A 7 -4.33 4.92 9.25
CA LEU A 7 -4.30 4.48 7.85
C LEU A 7 -2.96 4.81 7.18
N TYR A 8 -2.44 6.03 7.39
CA TYR A 8 -1.13 6.41 6.88
C TYR A 8 -0.02 5.52 7.42
N SER A 9 0.01 5.26 8.72
CA SER A 9 1.05 4.44 9.36
C SER A 9 1.00 2.99 8.86
N GLU A 10 -0.19 2.41 8.73
CA GLU A 10 -0.39 1.05 8.19
C GLU A 10 0.05 0.95 6.72
N ALA A 11 -0.35 1.91 5.87
CA ALA A 11 0.04 1.93 4.45
C ALA A 11 1.56 2.14 4.28
N LYS A 12 2.17 3.02 5.08
CA LYS A 12 3.58 3.41 4.97
C LYS A 12 4.54 2.24 5.13
N VAL A 13 4.19 1.24 5.94
CA VAL A 13 5.04 0.04 6.15
C VAL A 13 5.27 -0.72 4.84
N LEU A 14 4.32 -0.65 3.91
CA LEU A 14 4.41 -1.31 2.60
C LEU A 14 5.19 -0.50 1.55
N TYR A 15 5.59 0.74 1.86
CA TYR A 15 6.24 1.60 0.87
C TYR A 15 7.70 1.19 0.69
N ASN A 16 7.96 0.48 -0.41
CA ASN A 16 9.27 -0.02 -0.77
C ASN A 16 9.39 -0.10 -2.31
N PRO A 17 9.53 1.03 -3.00
CA PRO A 17 9.54 1.06 -4.47
C PRO A 17 10.70 0.24 -5.05
N HIS A 18 10.42 -0.81 -5.83
CA HIS A 18 11.46 -1.66 -6.40
C HIS A 18 11.01 -2.41 -7.66
N GLU A 19 11.99 -2.83 -8.46
CA GLU A 19 11.79 -3.78 -9.55
C GLU A 19 11.66 -5.20 -8.97
N VAL A 20 10.51 -5.83 -9.21
CA VAL A 20 10.27 -7.23 -8.84
C VAL A 20 10.83 -8.16 -9.93
N SER A 21 10.69 -7.73 -11.18
CA SER A 21 11.18 -8.45 -12.36
C SER A 21 11.35 -7.47 -13.54
N PRO A 22 11.92 -7.89 -14.68
CA PRO A 22 12.00 -7.03 -15.88
C PRO A 22 10.66 -6.51 -16.40
N PHE A 23 9.55 -7.12 -16.00
CA PHE A 23 8.19 -6.78 -16.46
C PHE A 23 7.33 -6.14 -15.37
N VAL A 24 7.83 -5.99 -14.15
CA VAL A 24 7.03 -5.59 -12.99
C VAL A 24 7.79 -4.65 -12.06
N TYR A 25 7.18 -3.50 -11.82
CA TYR A 25 7.56 -2.54 -10.78
C TYR A 25 6.46 -2.49 -9.72
N ALA A 26 6.82 -2.51 -8.43
CA ALA A 26 5.82 -2.63 -7.37
C ALA A 26 6.11 -1.71 -6.18
N GLU A 27 5.15 -1.64 -5.28
CA GLU A 27 5.31 -1.03 -3.94
C GLU A 27 5.63 0.48 -3.93
N HIS A 28 5.46 1.16 -5.07
CA HIS A 28 5.64 2.61 -5.20
C HIS A 28 4.37 3.43 -4.94
N VAL A 29 3.20 2.79 -4.93
CA VAL A 29 1.93 3.32 -4.42
C VAL A 29 1.40 2.34 -3.39
N VAL A 30 1.02 2.85 -2.22
CA VAL A 30 0.48 2.08 -1.10
C VAL A 30 -0.85 2.66 -0.65
N CYS A 31 -1.72 1.81 -0.11
CA CYS A 31 -3.00 2.23 0.44
C CYS A 31 -3.33 1.49 1.74
N ALA A 32 -4.16 2.14 2.54
CA ALA A 32 -4.88 1.53 3.65
C ALA A 32 -6.33 2.02 3.63
N LEU A 33 -7.27 1.13 3.95
CA LEU A 33 -8.71 1.38 3.94
C LEU A 33 -9.31 0.79 5.21
N GLU A 34 -10.26 1.47 5.83
CA GLU A 34 -11.04 0.94 6.96
C GLU A 34 -12.44 0.51 6.46
N SER A 35 -12.88 -0.69 6.83
CA SER A 35 -14.25 -1.18 6.61
C SER A 35 -15.20 -0.74 7.73
N GLU A 36 -16.50 -0.91 7.52
CA GLU A 36 -17.54 -0.52 8.50
C GLU A 36 -17.36 -1.17 9.88
N ASP A 37 -16.81 -2.38 9.95
CA ASP A 37 -16.51 -3.10 11.19
C ASP A 37 -15.16 -2.72 11.84
N GLY A 38 -14.47 -1.71 11.28
CA GLY A 38 -13.20 -1.19 11.79
C GLY A 38 -11.97 -2.02 11.41
N GLN A 39 -12.11 -3.02 10.53
CA GLN A 39 -10.97 -3.75 9.99
C GLN A 39 -10.20 -2.87 9.00
N ILE A 40 -8.87 -2.89 9.09
CA ILE A 40 -7.99 -2.17 8.16
C ILE A 40 -7.42 -3.16 7.16
N PHE A 41 -7.52 -2.80 5.88
CA PHE A 41 -6.91 -3.51 4.77
C PHE A 41 -5.81 -2.64 4.17
N THR A 42 -4.65 -3.24 3.93
CA THR A 42 -3.51 -2.58 3.31
C THR A 42 -3.18 -3.23 1.98
N GLY A 43 -2.68 -2.45 1.04
CA GLY A 43 -2.25 -2.96 -0.26
C GLY A 43 -1.25 -2.04 -0.94
N TYR A 44 -0.69 -2.52 -2.04
CA TYR A 44 0.25 -1.79 -2.87
C TYR A 44 0.00 -2.07 -4.35
N CYS A 45 0.51 -1.18 -5.21
CA CYS A 45 0.37 -1.33 -6.65
C CYS A 45 1.26 -2.44 -7.21
N PHE A 46 0.75 -3.11 -8.25
CA PHE A 46 1.50 -4.04 -9.08
C PHE A 46 1.45 -3.52 -10.52
N GLU A 47 2.52 -2.87 -10.96
CA GLU A 47 2.59 -2.21 -12.27
C GLU A 47 3.34 -3.10 -13.26
N ALA A 48 2.71 -3.39 -14.40
CA ALA A 48 3.39 -3.99 -15.53
C ALA A 48 4.16 -2.90 -16.29
N THR A 49 5.45 -3.14 -16.57
CA THR A 49 6.34 -2.18 -17.24
C THR A 49 6.34 -2.29 -18.78
N LEU A 50 5.39 -3.03 -19.34
CA LEU A 50 5.24 -3.32 -20.78
C LEU A 50 4.37 -2.29 -21.52
#